data_AF-A0A928AIJ5-F1
#
_entry.id   AF-A0A928AIJ5-F1
#
_cell.length_a   1.000
_cell.length_b   1.000
_cell.length_c   1.000
_cell.angle_alpha   90.00
_cell.angle_beta   90.00
_cell.angle_gamma   90.00
#
_symmetry.space_group_name_H-M   'P 1'
#
loop_
_entity.id
_entity.type
_entity.pdbx_description
1 polymer ?
#
loop_
_entity_poly.entity_id
_entity_poly.type
_entity_poly.pdbx_seq_one_letter_code
_entity_poly.pdbx_strand_id
1 'polypeptide(L)'
;MKHSYLFALFALLLIPCMAFADSVTQEQALAKAVQFFMSGKGTRTTPRLEMVFDGETTTTRATTQPAFYVFNRTDASGFVIIAGDDVAAPLIGYSHQNNFDANDIPDNLRWWLDEIRATINDARDKGLAPYYDQNIVNSSTEIVLQTATWGQRTPYNNDCPLLNGTRCITGCVQTAAAIICKYFKWPTDISGTVPAYTTSTEGIKVPERTLSGYNFDLMPNSYKSGYTTAQAAEVARLMADLGSMTQANYGTSATGASTSKIPTSLATYMRYNKGSRYLTKISFSDSEWITMLKAEIDANHPCIYKGNHITSGGGHAWVMDGYNSNGLIHFNWGWNGSSNGFFNISPTASDKHNYANNQACAFDMIPDRDGTSNYTDLVMTSSTSNGAVKGLSTTATSFKQGDTFKASFCAFNYGNTLYTGKIRLEHFSKNGEMKGAVSKEYSWSDVKINSGYSYNNTVACTITEPIRSGDYIAGVFWERNKQRWEIIRNRTDVPSRIILMENLQISYEALRTTTSMEFDRATRALKFTCDYPDVTFTLLNSTGSKIASQTYQETPITFDCSKLATGKYTVQVSHQEISTPITFTIVF
;
A
#
# COMPACT_ATOMS: atom_id res chain seq x y z
N MET A 1 -38.83 -59.82 -10.21
CA MET A 1 -38.19 -58.92 -11.20
C MET A 1 -38.85 -57.56 -11.03
N LYS A 2 -38.22 -56.63 -10.31
CA LYS A 2 -37.29 -55.59 -10.84
C LYS A 2 -38.06 -54.66 -11.80
N HIS A 3 -38.27 -53.37 -11.55
CA HIS A 3 -37.27 -52.38 -11.14
C HIS A 3 -37.87 -51.27 -10.29
N SER A 4 -37.22 -51.04 -9.15
CA SER A 4 -37.34 -49.85 -8.31
C SER A 4 -36.25 -48.84 -8.69
N TYR A 5 -36.50 -47.57 -8.38
CA TYR A 5 -35.55 -46.44 -8.25
C TYR A 5 -35.01 -45.81 -9.55
N LEU A 6 -35.56 -44.65 -9.94
CA LEU A 6 -34.79 -43.61 -10.64
C LEU A 6 -35.50 -42.23 -10.63
N PHE A 7 -35.61 -41.57 -9.47
CA PHE A 7 -35.94 -40.13 -9.43
C PHE A 7 -35.34 -39.43 -8.21
N ALA A 8 -34.10 -39.78 -7.87
CA ALA A 8 -33.31 -39.11 -6.84
C ALA A 8 -31.85 -39.05 -7.27
N LEU A 9 -31.53 -38.26 -8.30
CA LEU A 9 -30.13 -37.90 -8.61
C LEU A 9 -30.05 -36.64 -9.49
N PHE A 10 -30.36 -35.47 -8.94
CA PHE A 10 -29.96 -34.18 -9.53
C PHE A 10 -29.70 -33.13 -8.44
N ALA A 11 -28.99 -33.53 -7.38
CA ALA A 11 -28.63 -32.68 -6.26
C ALA A 11 -27.21 -32.98 -5.71
N LEU A 12 -26.26 -33.33 -6.58
CA LEU A 12 -24.84 -33.39 -6.23
C LEU A 12 -24.00 -32.82 -7.37
N LEU A 13 -23.00 -32.02 -7.01
CA LEU A 13 -22.00 -31.31 -7.84
C LEU A 13 -22.31 -29.84 -8.19
N LEU A 14 -22.62 -29.04 -7.17
CA LEU A 14 -21.95 -27.74 -7.02
C LEU A 14 -20.97 -27.87 -5.85
N ILE A 15 -19.95 -28.74 -6.01
CA ILE A 15 -18.74 -28.64 -5.20
C ILE A 15 -17.99 -27.44 -5.80
N PRO A 16 -17.72 -26.36 -5.04
CA PRO A 16 -16.80 -25.34 -5.51
C PRO A 16 -15.51 -26.08 -5.85
N CYS A 17 -15.09 -26.06 -7.12
CA CYS A 17 -13.77 -26.55 -7.48
C CYS A 17 -12.79 -25.66 -6.71
N MET A 18 -12.25 -26.17 -5.60
CA MET A 18 -11.13 -25.54 -4.93
C MET A 18 -9.97 -25.66 -5.90
N ALA A 19 -9.78 -24.63 -6.73
CA ALA A 19 -8.60 -24.50 -7.55
C ALA A 19 -7.42 -24.36 -6.58
N PHE A 20 -6.55 -25.36 -6.54
CA PHE A 20 -5.25 -25.25 -5.89
C PHE A 20 -4.28 -24.58 -6.86
N ALA A 21 -3.38 -23.75 -6.34
CA ALA A 21 -2.29 -23.25 -7.15
C ALA A 21 -1.33 -24.39 -7.52
N ASP A 22 -0.80 -24.33 -8.73
CA ASP A 22 0.16 -25.30 -9.25
C ASP A 22 1.46 -24.61 -9.65
N SER A 23 2.54 -25.39 -9.65
CA SER A 23 3.85 -24.96 -10.10
C SER A 23 3.87 -24.67 -11.60
N VAL A 24 4.54 -23.59 -12.02
CA VAL A 24 4.66 -23.18 -13.42
C VAL A 24 6.02 -23.61 -13.97
N THR A 25 6.03 -24.54 -14.93
CA THR A 25 7.28 -25.06 -15.52
C THR A 25 8.03 -23.98 -16.28
N GLN A 26 9.33 -24.19 -16.54
CA GLN A 26 10.12 -23.29 -17.36
C GLN A 26 9.51 -23.10 -18.76
N GLU A 27 8.94 -24.16 -19.37
CA GLU A 27 8.27 -24.09 -20.68
C GLU A 27 6.98 -23.25 -20.61
N GLN A 28 6.18 -23.43 -19.55
CA GLN A 28 4.98 -22.62 -19.33
C GLN A 28 5.35 -21.15 -19.08
N ALA A 29 6.41 -20.90 -18.30
CA ALA A 29 6.93 -19.57 -18.03
C ALA A 29 7.47 -18.90 -19.31
N LEU A 30 8.16 -19.65 -20.18
CA LEU A 30 8.60 -19.18 -21.48
C LEU A 30 7.41 -18.83 -22.40
N ALA A 31 6.38 -19.67 -22.44
CA ALA A 31 5.17 -19.37 -23.22
C ALA A 31 4.48 -18.10 -22.72
N LYS A 32 4.36 -17.94 -21.40
CA LYS A 32 3.88 -16.74 -20.71
C LYS A 32 4.74 -15.50 -21.07
N ALA A 33 6.07 -15.63 -21.10
CA ALA A 33 7.00 -14.57 -21.51
C ALA A 33 6.85 -14.17 -22.98
N VAL A 34 6.69 -15.14 -23.89
CA VAL A 34 6.41 -14.89 -25.32
C VAL A 34 5.09 -14.14 -25.48
N GLN A 35 4.03 -14.59 -24.80
CA GLN A 35 2.72 -13.93 -24.81
C GLN A 35 2.83 -12.46 -24.36
N PHE A 36 3.57 -12.18 -23.29
CA PHE A 36 3.79 -10.82 -22.80
C PHE A 36 4.30 -9.89 -23.92
N PHE A 37 5.43 -10.23 -24.55
CA PHE A 37 6.02 -9.40 -25.60
C PHE A 37 5.21 -9.36 -26.90
N MET A 38 4.43 -10.41 -27.20
CA MET A 38 3.52 -10.43 -28.34
C MET A 38 2.26 -9.57 -28.13
N SER A 39 1.82 -9.39 -26.89
CA SER A 39 0.65 -8.54 -26.57
C SER A 39 0.93 -7.04 -26.59
N GLY A 40 2.19 -6.62 -26.76
CA GLY A 40 2.60 -5.22 -26.92
C GLY A 40 2.23 -4.64 -28.29
N LYS A 41 2.03 -3.32 -28.37
CA LYS A 41 1.69 -2.62 -29.63
C LYS A 41 2.77 -2.87 -30.70
N GLY A 42 2.41 -3.60 -31.75
CA GLY A 42 3.16 -3.64 -33.02
C GLY A 42 4.14 -4.81 -33.21
N THR A 43 4.26 -5.75 -32.28
CA THR A 43 5.14 -6.92 -32.46
C THR A 43 4.48 -7.97 -33.34
N ARG A 44 4.80 -7.99 -34.65
CA ARG A 44 4.33 -9.03 -35.60
C ARG A 44 5.19 -10.29 -35.63
N THR A 45 6.36 -10.25 -34.99
CA THR A 45 7.34 -11.34 -34.97
C THR A 45 7.42 -11.93 -33.58
N THR A 46 7.46 -13.26 -33.49
CA THR A 46 7.67 -13.97 -32.22
C THR A 46 9.03 -13.56 -31.63
N PRO A 47 9.07 -13.06 -30.37
CA PRO A 47 10.31 -12.66 -29.72
C PRO A 47 11.22 -13.87 -29.51
N ARG A 48 12.54 -13.68 -29.60
CA ARG A 48 13.52 -14.70 -29.19
C ARG A 48 13.94 -14.43 -27.76
N LEU A 49 13.69 -15.41 -26.89
CA LEU A 49 13.93 -15.32 -25.46
C LEU A 49 14.91 -16.39 -25.00
N GLU A 50 15.76 -16.03 -24.04
CA GLU A 50 16.68 -16.92 -23.36
C GLU A 50 16.53 -16.77 -21.85
N MET A 51 16.45 -17.88 -21.12
CA MET A 51 16.44 -17.85 -19.66
C MET A 51 17.85 -17.51 -19.17
N VAL A 52 17.97 -16.46 -18.38
CA VAL A 52 19.27 -15.95 -17.90
C VAL A 52 19.44 -16.05 -16.39
N PHE A 53 18.35 -16.21 -15.65
CA PHE A 53 18.34 -16.32 -14.20
C PHE A 53 17.04 -16.97 -13.73
N ASP A 54 17.07 -17.57 -12.54
CA ASP A 54 15.90 -18.17 -11.89
C ASP A 54 15.89 -17.92 -10.38
N GLY A 55 14.73 -18.21 -9.78
CA GLY A 55 14.45 -18.05 -8.37
C GLY A 55 14.77 -19.27 -7.50
N GLU A 56 15.68 -20.18 -7.85
CA GLU A 56 15.99 -21.36 -7.01
C GLU A 56 16.80 -21.03 -5.74
N THR A 57 16.75 -21.94 -4.75
CA THR A 57 17.69 -22.00 -3.60
C THR A 57 18.19 -23.43 -3.36
N THR A 58 19.27 -23.59 -2.60
CA THR A 58 19.76 -24.91 -2.18
C THR A 58 18.73 -25.73 -1.40
N THR A 59 17.73 -25.10 -0.78
CA THR A 59 16.61 -25.75 -0.08
C THR A 59 15.48 -26.22 -0.99
N THR A 60 15.35 -25.73 -2.23
CA THR A 60 14.32 -26.19 -3.19
C THR A 60 14.71 -27.47 -3.94
N ARG A 61 15.93 -27.97 -3.75
CA ARG A 61 16.45 -29.22 -4.36
C ARG A 61 15.65 -30.48 -4.01
N ALA A 62 14.71 -30.42 -3.07
CA ALA A 62 13.99 -31.60 -2.62
C ALA A 62 12.60 -31.78 -3.25
N THR A 63 11.89 -30.76 -3.78
CA THR A 63 10.54 -31.00 -4.40
C THR A 63 9.83 -29.82 -5.09
N THR A 64 10.39 -28.62 -5.26
CA THR A 64 9.62 -27.47 -5.80
C THR A 64 10.37 -26.70 -6.89
N GLN A 65 9.65 -26.36 -7.96
CA GLN A 65 10.13 -25.54 -9.08
C GLN A 65 10.58 -24.13 -8.61
N PRO A 66 11.46 -23.44 -9.36
CA PRO A 66 11.90 -22.08 -9.05
C PRO A 66 10.73 -21.14 -8.70
N ALA A 67 10.94 -20.15 -7.82
CA ALA A 67 9.89 -19.19 -7.48
C ALA A 67 9.51 -18.27 -8.65
N PHE A 68 10.45 -18.03 -9.56
CA PHE A 68 10.28 -17.24 -10.79
C PHE A 68 11.39 -17.59 -11.79
N TYR A 69 11.21 -17.16 -13.04
CA TYR A 69 12.16 -17.28 -14.13
C TYR A 69 12.39 -15.92 -14.78
N VAL A 70 13.63 -15.61 -15.18
CA VAL A 70 14.00 -14.37 -15.87
C VAL A 70 14.43 -14.70 -17.29
N PHE A 71 13.75 -14.09 -18.25
CA PHE A 71 14.07 -14.22 -19.68
C PHE A 71 14.53 -12.89 -20.26
N ASN A 72 15.68 -12.87 -20.90
CA ASN A 72 16.11 -11.75 -21.73
C ASN A 72 15.63 -11.94 -23.16
N ARG A 73 15.39 -10.83 -23.86
CA ARG A 73 15.32 -10.81 -25.31
C ARG A 73 16.73 -10.95 -25.91
N THR A 74 16.86 -11.81 -26.91
CA THR A 74 18.09 -12.00 -27.68
C THR A 74 18.01 -11.38 -29.08
N ASP A 75 16.81 -10.97 -29.50
CA ASP A 75 16.54 -10.28 -30.75
C ASP A 75 16.42 -8.76 -30.61
N ALA A 76 16.27 -8.26 -29.38
CA ALA A 76 16.24 -6.84 -29.02
C ALA A 76 16.62 -6.69 -27.54
N SER A 77 16.61 -5.46 -27.02
CA SER A 77 16.72 -5.23 -25.58
C SER A 77 15.42 -5.53 -24.84
N GLY A 78 15.53 -5.88 -23.57
CA GLY A 78 14.42 -6.12 -22.66
C GLY A 78 14.54 -7.44 -21.90
N PHE A 79 13.90 -7.50 -20.74
CA PHE A 79 13.74 -8.71 -19.94
C PHE A 79 12.31 -8.84 -19.42
N VAL A 80 11.93 -10.04 -19.01
CA VAL A 80 10.69 -10.31 -18.29
C VAL A 80 10.93 -11.34 -17.19
N ILE A 81 10.27 -11.16 -16.06
CA ILE A 81 10.30 -12.03 -14.89
C ILE A 81 8.90 -12.63 -14.72
N ILE A 82 8.82 -13.95 -14.83
CA ILE A 82 7.56 -14.70 -14.77
C ILE A 82 7.53 -15.54 -13.49
N ALA A 83 6.40 -15.53 -12.78
CA ALA A 83 6.23 -16.35 -11.59
C ALA A 83 6.31 -17.84 -11.93
N GLY A 84 6.95 -18.61 -11.04
CA GLY A 84 7.07 -20.06 -11.14
C GLY A 84 5.95 -20.81 -10.43
N ASP A 85 4.87 -20.12 -10.06
CA ASP A 85 3.71 -20.70 -9.38
C ASP A 85 2.47 -19.83 -9.57
N ASP A 86 1.31 -20.47 -9.69
CA ASP A 86 0.04 -19.77 -9.84
C ASP A 86 -0.45 -19.15 -8.51
N VAL A 87 0.19 -19.38 -7.35
CA VAL A 87 -0.09 -18.59 -6.11
C VAL A 87 0.25 -17.10 -6.27
N ALA A 88 1.05 -16.76 -7.28
CA ALA A 88 1.50 -15.41 -7.55
C ALA A 88 0.96 -14.87 -8.88
N ALA A 89 0.95 -13.54 -8.99
CA ALA A 89 0.69 -12.85 -10.24
C ALA A 89 1.70 -13.32 -11.30
N PRO A 90 1.25 -13.68 -12.51
CA PRO A 90 2.09 -14.35 -13.48
C PRO A 90 3.22 -13.46 -14.01
N LEU A 91 3.03 -12.13 -14.00
CA LEU A 91 4.05 -11.14 -14.32
C LEU A 91 4.61 -10.49 -13.05
N ILE A 92 5.89 -10.74 -12.77
CA ILE A 92 6.60 -10.20 -11.60
C ILE A 92 7.28 -8.87 -11.92
N GLY A 93 7.87 -8.75 -13.10
CA GLY A 93 8.48 -7.51 -13.57
C GLY A 93 9.03 -7.63 -14.98
N TYR A 94 9.34 -6.50 -15.62
CA TYR A 94 9.88 -6.47 -16.97
C TYR A 94 10.59 -5.16 -17.28
N SER A 95 11.36 -5.15 -18.37
CA SER A 95 11.84 -3.95 -19.03
C SER A 95 11.77 -4.11 -20.54
N HIS A 96 11.38 -3.06 -21.25
CA HIS A 96 11.45 -3.02 -22.71
C HIS A 96 12.80 -2.49 -23.22
N GLN A 97 13.63 -1.90 -22.37
CA GLN A 97 14.82 -1.16 -22.77
C GLN A 97 16.12 -1.72 -22.19
N ASN A 98 16.05 -2.33 -21.01
CA ASN A 98 17.23 -2.85 -20.32
C ASN A 98 17.21 -4.38 -20.33
N ASN A 99 18.39 -4.99 -20.41
CA ASN A 99 18.56 -6.42 -20.21
C ASN A 99 18.89 -6.70 -18.75
N PHE A 100 18.59 -7.92 -18.31
CA PHE A 100 19.01 -8.42 -17.01
C PHE A 100 20.40 -9.05 -17.12
N ASP A 101 21.37 -8.59 -16.32
CA ASP A 101 22.69 -9.22 -16.23
C ASP A 101 22.80 -10.01 -14.93
N ALA A 102 22.80 -11.35 -15.04
CA ALA A 102 22.88 -12.24 -13.89
C ALA A 102 24.23 -12.16 -13.15
N ASN A 103 25.28 -11.64 -13.79
CA ASN A 103 26.61 -11.49 -13.18
C ASN A 103 26.78 -10.14 -12.46
N ASP A 104 25.92 -9.15 -12.74
CA ASP A 104 25.98 -7.80 -12.14
C ASP A 104 24.57 -7.30 -11.77
N ILE A 105 23.83 -8.12 -11.03
CA ILE A 105 22.51 -7.74 -10.51
C ILE A 105 22.69 -6.59 -9.50
N PRO A 106 21.99 -5.44 -9.67
CA PRO A 106 21.98 -4.38 -8.67
C PRO A 106 21.64 -4.92 -7.29
N ASP A 107 22.36 -4.53 -6.25
CA ASP A 107 22.18 -5.13 -4.90
C ASP A 107 20.74 -4.99 -4.38
N ASN A 108 20.12 -3.84 -4.65
CA ASN A 108 18.71 -3.58 -4.31
C ASN A 108 17.71 -4.39 -5.15
N LEU A 109 18.02 -4.69 -6.42
CA LEU A 109 17.21 -5.61 -7.22
C LEU A 109 17.40 -7.07 -6.77
N ARG A 110 18.63 -7.50 -6.50
CA ARG A 110 18.90 -8.85 -5.96
C ARG A 110 18.10 -9.06 -4.68
N TRP A 111 18.15 -8.08 -3.79
CA TRP A 111 17.37 -8.05 -2.58
C TRP A 111 15.86 -8.15 -2.84
N TRP A 112 15.36 -7.35 -3.78
CA TRP A 112 13.95 -7.36 -4.15
C TRP A 112 13.51 -8.74 -4.66
N LEU A 113 14.32 -9.38 -5.50
CA LEU A 113 14.10 -10.73 -6.00
C LEU A 113 14.10 -11.78 -4.88
N ASP A 114 14.98 -11.65 -3.88
CA ASP A 114 15.02 -12.54 -2.72
C ASP A 114 13.72 -12.47 -1.91
N GLU A 115 13.14 -11.27 -1.75
CA GLU A 115 11.84 -11.10 -1.08
C GLU A 115 10.66 -11.64 -1.91
N ILE A 116 10.67 -11.45 -3.23
CA ILE A 116 9.67 -12.06 -4.12
C ILE A 116 9.74 -13.58 -3.96
N ARG A 117 10.95 -14.16 -3.98
CA ARG A 117 11.17 -15.59 -3.76
C ARG A 117 10.58 -16.06 -2.43
N ALA A 118 10.91 -15.37 -1.34
CA ALA A 118 10.42 -15.70 0.00
C ALA A 118 8.89 -15.62 0.09
N THR A 119 8.29 -14.62 -0.56
CA THR A 119 6.83 -14.41 -0.56
C THR A 119 6.10 -15.50 -1.33
N ILE A 120 6.60 -15.90 -2.50
CA ILE A 120 6.01 -16.98 -3.30
C ILE A 120 6.13 -18.32 -2.55
N ASN A 121 7.29 -18.61 -1.96
CA ASN A 121 7.50 -19.84 -1.20
C ASN A 121 6.63 -19.90 0.06
N ASP A 122 6.50 -18.80 0.82
CA ASP A 122 5.58 -18.74 1.97
C ASP A 122 4.11 -18.94 1.56
N ALA A 123 3.71 -18.42 0.40
CA ALA A 123 2.38 -18.65 -0.15
C ALA A 123 2.14 -20.11 -0.57
N ARG A 124 3.13 -20.75 -1.19
CA ARG A 124 3.13 -22.19 -1.52
C ARG A 124 3.00 -23.04 -0.26
N ASP A 125 3.84 -22.79 0.75
CA ASP A 125 3.88 -23.56 2.00
C ASP A 125 2.56 -23.45 2.79
N LYS A 126 1.86 -22.31 2.68
CA LYS A 126 0.54 -22.09 3.28
C LYS A 126 -0.62 -22.64 2.46
N GLY A 127 -0.38 -23.15 1.26
CA GLY A 127 -1.41 -23.65 0.36
C GLY A 127 -2.44 -22.58 -0.03
N LEU A 128 -1.98 -21.36 -0.30
CA LEU A 128 -2.88 -20.28 -0.73
C LEU A 128 -3.54 -20.62 -2.07
N ALA A 129 -4.73 -20.05 -2.29
CA ALA A 129 -5.41 -20.15 -3.58
C ALA A 129 -4.60 -19.45 -4.70
N PRO A 130 -4.81 -19.83 -5.97
CA PRO A 130 -4.22 -19.14 -7.11
C PRO A 130 -4.48 -17.63 -7.05
N TYR A 131 -3.51 -16.85 -7.53
CA TYR A 131 -3.72 -15.43 -7.77
C TYR A 131 -4.87 -15.25 -8.75
N TYR A 132 -5.82 -14.38 -8.41
CA TYR A 132 -7.13 -14.32 -9.06
C TYR A 132 -7.04 -13.94 -10.55
N ASP A 133 -6.03 -13.17 -10.96
CA ASP A 133 -5.78 -12.79 -12.34
C ASP A 133 -4.51 -13.46 -12.89
N GLN A 134 -4.70 -14.53 -13.65
CA GLN A 134 -3.62 -15.25 -14.34
C GLN A 134 -3.36 -14.73 -15.77
N ASN A 135 -3.99 -13.63 -16.18
CA ASN A 135 -3.74 -13.07 -17.50
C ASN A 135 -2.38 -12.38 -17.55
N ILE A 136 -1.62 -12.68 -18.60
CA ILE A 136 -0.43 -11.89 -18.97
C ILE A 136 -0.78 -11.04 -20.16
N VAL A 137 -0.77 -9.73 -19.93
CA VAL A 137 -0.93 -8.72 -20.95
C VAL A 137 0.10 -7.62 -20.75
N ASN A 138 0.67 -7.15 -21.85
CA ASN A 138 1.45 -5.94 -21.85
C ASN A 138 0.54 -4.75 -21.48
N SER A 139 1.12 -3.76 -20.82
CA SER A 139 0.38 -2.57 -20.47
C SER A 139 -0.03 -1.79 -21.72
N SER A 140 -1.25 -1.23 -21.67
CA SER A 140 -1.73 -0.35 -22.74
C SER A 140 -1.08 1.04 -22.69
N THR A 141 -0.57 1.45 -21.52
CA THR A 141 -0.01 2.77 -21.23
C THR A 141 1.05 2.69 -20.12
N GLU A 142 2.23 3.24 -20.40
CA GLU A 142 3.32 3.41 -19.44
C GLU A 142 3.60 4.90 -19.26
N ILE A 143 3.73 5.34 -18.01
CA ILE A 143 4.13 6.70 -17.66
C ILE A 143 5.43 6.60 -16.87
N VAL A 144 6.51 7.19 -17.41
CA VAL A 144 7.83 7.22 -16.78
C VAL A 144 8.43 8.62 -16.89
N LEU A 145 8.75 9.20 -15.75
CA LEU A 145 9.47 10.46 -15.63
C LEU A 145 10.94 10.24 -15.99
N GLN A 146 11.51 11.17 -16.76
CA GLN A 146 12.89 11.06 -17.22
C GLN A 146 13.86 11.42 -16.09
N THR A 147 14.30 10.43 -15.33
CA THR A 147 15.28 10.58 -14.25
C THR A 147 16.70 10.20 -14.70
N ALA A 148 17.71 10.67 -13.95
CA ALA A 148 19.10 10.33 -14.24
C ALA A 148 19.41 8.86 -13.90
N THR A 149 20.18 8.18 -14.76
CA THR A 149 20.62 6.80 -14.56
C THR A 149 21.98 6.79 -13.85
N TRP A 150 22.01 7.25 -12.61
CA TRP A 150 23.24 7.34 -11.80
C TRP A 150 23.53 6.04 -11.04
N GLY A 151 24.74 5.95 -10.48
CA GLY A 151 25.26 4.80 -9.74
C GLY A 151 25.95 5.21 -8.44
N GLN A 152 26.67 4.27 -7.81
CA GLN A 152 27.25 4.49 -6.47
C GLN A 152 28.78 4.54 -6.43
N ARG A 153 29.44 4.22 -7.54
CA ARG A 153 30.91 4.17 -7.68
C ARG A 153 31.41 5.37 -8.48
N THR A 154 32.64 5.32 -9.01
CA THR A 154 33.21 6.42 -9.79
C THR A 154 32.28 6.80 -10.96
N PRO A 155 32.05 8.10 -11.21
CA PRO A 155 32.61 9.27 -10.50
C PRO A 155 31.80 9.74 -9.28
N TYR A 156 30.62 9.18 -9.04
CA TYR A 156 29.66 9.62 -8.04
C TYR A 156 30.23 9.64 -6.61
N ASN A 157 31.17 8.76 -6.30
CA ASN A 157 31.78 8.64 -4.97
C ASN A 157 33.14 9.33 -4.81
N ASN A 158 33.58 10.16 -5.76
CA ASN A 158 34.93 10.75 -5.72
C ASN A 158 35.20 11.57 -4.45
N ASP A 159 34.16 12.16 -3.85
CA ASP A 159 34.21 12.97 -2.63
C ASP A 159 33.81 12.20 -1.36
N CYS A 160 33.44 10.91 -1.46
CA CYS A 160 33.16 10.08 -0.29
C CYS A 160 34.45 9.82 0.51
N PRO A 161 34.39 9.50 1.82
CA PRO A 161 35.58 9.21 2.61
C PRO A 161 36.43 8.04 2.08
N LEU A 162 37.69 7.99 2.52
CA LEU A 162 38.56 6.83 2.33
C LEU A 162 38.55 5.95 3.59
N LEU A 163 38.39 4.66 3.42
CA LEU A 163 38.63 3.64 4.45
C LEU A 163 39.86 2.83 4.04
N ASN A 164 40.94 2.91 4.83
CA ASN A 164 42.21 2.23 4.56
C ASN A 164 42.72 2.46 3.11
N GLY A 165 42.65 3.70 2.64
CA GLY A 165 43.08 4.09 1.29
C GLY A 165 42.10 3.74 0.16
N THR A 166 41.00 3.03 0.44
CA THR A 166 39.97 2.68 -0.54
C THR A 166 38.78 3.61 -0.43
N ARG A 167 38.27 4.10 -1.56
CA ARG A 167 37.10 5.00 -1.60
C ARG A 167 35.82 4.27 -1.20
N CYS A 168 35.10 4.81 -0.22
CA CYS A 168 33.76 4.35 0.13
C CYS A 168 32.78 4.59 -1.03
N ILE A 169 31.73 3.77 -1.14
CA ILE A 169 30.66 4.03 -2.12
C ILE A 169 29.68 5.09 -1.59
N THR A 170 28.90 5.71 -2.48
CA THR A 170 27.93 6.75 -2.06
C THR A 170 26.84 6.20 -1.12
N GLY A 171 26.30 5.02 -1.44
CA GLY A 171 25.12 4.45 -0.79
C GLY A 171 23.85 4.64 -1.63
N CYS A 172 22.93 3.68 -1.52
CA CYS A 172 21.68 3.66 -2.30
C CYS A 172 20.75 4.82 -1.94
N VAL A 173 20.70 5.19 -0.66
CA VAL A 173 19.89 6.31 -0.16
C VAL A 173 20.36 7.64 -0.74
N GLN A 174 21.68 7.89 -0.74
CA GLN A 174 22.28 9.11 -1.28
C GLN A 174 22.08 9.17 -2.80
N THR A 175 22.26 8.03 -3.48
CA THR A 175 22.09 7.95 -4.93
C THR A 175 20.65 8.25 -5.36
N ALA A 176 19.66 7.66 -4.66
CA ALA A 176 18.25 7.94 -4.93
C ALA A 176 17.91 9.43 -4.68
N ALA A 177 18.36 9.99 -3.56
CA ALA A 177 18.15 11.41 -3.25
C ALA A 177 18.81 12.34 -4.29
N ALA A 178 20.02 12.02 -4.75
CA ALA A 178 20.72 12.81 -5.75
C ALA A 178 19.99 12.79 -7.10
N ILE A 179 19.39 11.66 -7.49
CA ILE A 179 18.57 11.55 -8.70
C ILE A 179 17.33 12.45 -8.59
N ILE A 180 16.68 12.51 -7.42
CA ILE A 180 15.57 13.46 -7.17
C ILE A 180 16.04 14.92 -7.29
N CYS A 181 17.15 15.28 -6.66
CA CYS A 181 17.75 16.62 -6.78
C CYS A 181 18.04 16.99 -8.23
N LYS A 182 18.59 16.04 -9.00
CA LYS A 182 18.89 16.22 -10.43
C LYS A 182 17.64 16.41 -11.27
N TYR A 183 16.60 15.62 -11.01
CA TYR A 183 15.34 15.70 -11.74
C TYR A 183 14.72 17.10 -11.61
N PHE A 184 14.67 17.64 -10.40
CA PHE A 184 14.16 19.00 -10.16
C PHE A 184 15.17 20.12 -10.46
N LYS A 185 16.43 19.76 -10.74
CA LYS A 185 17.59 20.66 -10.81
C LYS A 185 17.61 21.64 -9.63
N TRP A 186 17.54 21.10 -8.42
CA TRP A 186 17.43 21.90 -7.19
C TRP A 186 18.26 21.30 -6.04
N PRO A 187 18.87 22.13 -5.18
CA PRO A 187 18.89 23.60 -5.21
C PRO A 187 20.04 24.20 -6.03
N THR A 188 19.79 25.32 -6.69
CA THR A 188 20.83 26.10 -7.39
C THR A 188 21.45 27.19 -6.52
N ASP A 189 20.86 27.47 -5.36
CA ASP A 189 21.35 28.43 -4.37
C ASP A 189 20.92 28.00 -2.96
N ILE A 190 21.91 27.74 -2.11
CA ILE A 190 21.79 27.42 -0.70
C ILE A 190 23.06 27.87 0.03
N SER A 191 22.94 28.10 1.32
CA SER A 191 24.05 28.34 2.22
C SER A 191 23.80 27.61 3.53
N GLY A 192 24.87 27.23 4.23
CA GLY A 192 24.78 26.61 5.53
C GLY A 192 25.90 25.61 5.74
N THR A 193 25.84 24.91 6.86
CA THR A 193 26.89 24.00 7.26
C THR A 193 26.28 22.71 7.77
N VAL A 194 26.78 21.58 7.27
CA VAL A 194 26.46 20.25 7.78
C VAL A 194 27.56 19.83 8.75
N PRO A 195 27.24 19.60 10.04
CA PRO A 195 28.24 19.30 11.06
C PRO A 195 29.08 18.04 10.76
N ALA A 196 30.31 18.02 11.25
CA ALA A 196 31.15 16.83 11.25
C ALA A 196 30.53 15.70 12.09
N TYR A 197 30.85 14.44 11.75
CA TYR A 197 30.46 13.27 12.54
C TYR A 197 31.46 12.13 12.36
N THR A 198 31.31 11.09 13.19
CA THR A 198 32.08 9.85 13.09
C THR A 198 31.15 8.70 12.73
N THR A 199 31.50 7.90 11.73
CA THR A 199 30.71 6.72 11.34
C THR A 199 30.71 5.69 12.47
N SER A 200 29.55 5.08 12.74
CA SER A 200 29.40 4.16 13.88
C SER A 200 30.10 2.81 13.69
N THR A 201 30.25 2.32 12.45
CA THR A 201 30.85 1.00 12.19
C THR A 201 32.37 1.08 12.06
N GLU A 202 32.86 1.94 11.17
CA GLU A 202 34.29 1.96 10.80
C GLU A 202 35.08 3.10 11.50
N GLY A 203 34.43 3.91 12.34
CA GLY A 203 35.08 5.01 13.05
C GLY A 203 35.68 6.11 12.15
N ILE A 204 35.26 6.19 10.88
CA ILE A 204 35.70 7.19 9.92
C ILE A 204 35.23 8.57 10.38
N LYS A 205 36.18 9.52 10.49
CA LYS A 205 35.88 10.93 10.77
C LYS A 205 35.46 11.62 9.49
N VAL A 206 34.19 11.98 9.39
CA VAL A 206 33.65 12.75 8.26
C VAL A 206 33.66 14.23 8.63
N PRO A 207 34.38 15.08 7.90
CA PRO A 207 34.50 16.49 8.24
C PRO A 207 33.19 17.25 8.01
N GLU A 208 33.11 18.43 8.62
CA GLU A 208 32.07 19.41 8.37
C GLU A 208 32.08 19.82 6.89
N ARG A 209 30.90 20.10 6.33
CA ARG A 209 30.74 20.54 4.93
C ARG A 209 29.95 21.83 4.84
N THR A 210 30.54 22.83 4.18
CA THR A 210 29.86 24.08 3.84
C THR A 210 29.07 23.91 2.54
N LEU A 211 27.79 24.24 2.59
CA LEU A 211 26.87 24.09 1.46
C LEU A 211 26.90 25.31 0.56
N SER A 212 26.83 25.04 -0.74
CA SER A 212 26.62 26.01 -1.81
C SER A 212 25.75 25.38 -2.90
N GLY A 213 25.05 26.23 -3.66
CA GLY A 213 24.17 25.80 -4.75
C GLY A 213 24.87 24.90 -5.78
N TYR A 214 24.10 24.05 -6.46
CA TYR A 214 24.62 23.09 -7.44
C TYR A 214 24.43 23.55 -8.88
N ASN A 215 25.44 23.32 -9.72
CA ASN A 215 25.33 23.49 -11.16
C ASN A 215 24.87 22.17 -11.81
N PHE A 216 23.56 21.98 -11.89
CA PHE A 216 22.97 20.77 -12.47
C PHE A 216 23.22 20.61 -13.97
N ASP A 217 23.62 21.65 -14.69
CA ASP A 217 23.99 21.54 -16.10
C ASP A 217 25.36 20.86 -16.28
N LEU A 218 26.20 20.85 -15.24
CA LEU A 218 27.40 20.01 -15.15
C LEU A 218 27.10 18.56 -14.73
N MET A 219 25.84 18.18 -14.54
CA MET A 219 25.49 16.82 -14.12
C MET A 219 24.69 16.10 -15.21
N PRO A 220 25.30 15.45 -16.22
CA PRO A 220 24.55 14.72 -17.24
C PRO A 220 23.68 13.60 -16.66
N ASN A 221 22.62 13.21 -17.38
CA ASN A 221 21.72 12.13 -16.94
C ASN A 221 22.40 10.75 -16.91
N SER A 222 23.53 10.58 -17.58
CA SER A 222 24.33 9.36 -17.56
C SER A 222 25.82 9.71 -17.69
N TYR A 223 26.66 8.96 -16.99
CA TYR A 223 28.12 9.08 -17.03
C TYR A 223 28.79 7.92 -17.81
N LYS A 224 27.99 7.06 -18.49
CA LYS A 224 28.51 5.89 -19.23
C LYS A 224 29.33 6.26 -20.47
N SER A 225 29.04 7.39 -21.11
CA SER A 225 29.66 7.81 -22.38
C SER A 225 30.90 8.70 -22.19
N GLY A 226 31.49 8.69 -21.00
CA GLY A 226 32.56 9.60 -20.61
C GLY A 226 32.04 10.92 -20.03
N TYR A 227 32.91 11.64 -19.33
CA TYR A 227 32.59 12.86 -18.61
C TYR A 227 33.85 13.69 -18.35
N THR A 228 33.68 14.99 -18.13
CA THR A 228 34.75 15.90 -17.75
C THR A 228 35.03 15.86 -16.24
N THR A 229 36.20 16.33 -15.82
CA THR A 229 36.55 16.48 -14.39
C THR A 229 35.56 17.37 -13.65
N ALA A 230 35.07 18.44 -14.28
CA ALA A 230 34.08 19.33 -13.69
C ALA A 230 32.74 18.62 -13.46
N GLN A 231 32.28 17.82 -14.44
CA GLN A 231 31.06 17.03 -14.30
C GLN A 231 31.17 15.96 -13.22
N ALA A 232 32.34 15.34 -13.08
CA ALA A 232 32.62 14.36 -12.03
C ALA A 232 32.65 15.00 -10.63
N ALA A 233 33.32 16.15 -10.49
CA ALA A 233 33.42 16.85 -9.22
C ALA A 233 32.05 17.31 -8.71
N GLU A 234 31.21 17.84 -9.60
CA GLU A 234 29.93 18.43 -9.19
C GLU A 234 28.92 17.36 -8.71
N VAL A 235 28.83 16.21 -9.38
CA VAL A 235 27.98 15.10 -8.90
C VAL A 235 28.54 14.45 -7.63
N ALA A 236 29.87 14.33 -7.52
CA ALA A 236 30.49 13.76 -6.33
C ALA A 236 30.26 14.64 -5.10
N ARG A 237 30.34 15.96 -5.26
CA ARG A 237 30.02 16.94 -4.22
C ARG A 237 28.59 16.77 -3.72
N LEU A 238 27.61 16.71 -4.63
CA LEU A 238 26.21 16.48 -4.28
C LEU A 238 26.02 15.17 -3.49
N MET A 239 26.61 14.07 -3.95
CA MET A 239 26.52 12.77 -3.27
C MET A 239 27.13 12.80 -1.87
N ALA A 240 28.29 13.42 -1.70
CA ALA A 240 28.97 13.54 -0.41
C ALA A 240 28.21 14.47 0.55
N ASP A 241 27.66 15.59 0.06
CA ASP A 241 26.83 16.50 0.86
C ASP A 241 25.58 15.77 1.39
N LEU A 242 24.87 15.03 0.54
CA LEU A 242 23.73 14.20 0.93
C LEU A 242 24.11 13.11 1.95
N GLY A 243 25.29 12.50 1.79
CA GLY A 243 25.83 11.56 2.76
C GLY A 243 26.07 12.20 4.13
N SER A 244 26.67 13.40 4.18
CA SER A 244 26.85 14.13 5.43
C SER A 244 25.52 14.54 6.07
N MET A 245 24.55 15.02 5.29
CA MET A 245 23.23 15.45 5.79
C MET A 245 22.44 14.33 6.46
N THR A 246 22.69 13.09 6.04
CA THR A 246 22.03 11.89 6.58
C THR A 246 22.88 11.14 7.59
N GLN A 247 24.12 11.59 7.83
CA GLN A 247 25.15 10.92 8.62
C GLN A 247 25.38 9.48 8.15
N ALA A 248 25.66 9.32 6.85
CA ALA A 248 25.89 8.03 6.23
C ALA A 248 27.02 7.25 6.92
N ASN A 249 26.77 5.99 7.25
CA ASN A 249 27.76 5.07 7.79
C ASN A 249 28.54 4.46 6.61
N TYR A 250 29.56 5.19 6.17
CA TYR A 250 30.34 4.89 4.96
C TYR A 250 31.12 3.58 5.05
N GLY A 251 31.16 2.85 3.95
CA GLY A 251 31.98 1.67 3.75
C GLY A 251 32.35 1.45 2.28
N THR A 252 33.32 0.58 2.04
CA THR A 252 33.87 0.32 0.68
C THR A 252 33.02 -0.67 -0.11
N SER A 253 32.30 -1.55 0.58
CA SER A 253 31.33 -2.51 0.01
C SER A 253 29.89 -2.03 0.14
N ALA A 254 29.56 -1.35 1.24
CA ALA A 254 28.23 -0.82 1.51
C ALA A 254 28.32 0.48 2.32
N THR A 255 27.44 1.44 2.01
CA THR A 255 27.23 2.66 2.81
C THR A 255 25.78 2.68 3.28
N GLY A 256 25.58 2.71 4.59
CA GLY A 256 24.26 2.67 5.22
C GLY A 256 23.73 4.05 5.61
N ALA A 257 22.46 4.33 5.36
CA ALA A 257 21.78 5.51 5.86
C ALA A 257 20.28 5.23 6.05
N SER A 258 19.63 5.98 6.93
CA SER A 258 18.19 5.83 7.14
C SER A 258 17.41 6.64 6.10
N THR A 259 16.65 5.97 5.22
CA THR A 259 15.79 6.63 4.23
C THR A 259 14.78 7.60 4.88
N SER A 260 14.32 7.30 6.11
CA SER A 260 13.41 8.19 6.85
C SER A 260 14.01 9.54 7.26
N LYS A 261 15.36 9.69 7.23
CA LYS A 261 16.01 10.98 7.45
C LYS A 261 15.98 11.88 6.22
N ILE A 262 15.74 11.35 5.02
CA ILE A 262 15.82 12.14 3.79
C ILE A 262 14.83 13.32 3.77
N PRO A 263 13.53 13.14 4.07
CA PRO A 263 12.58 14.27 4.10
C PRO A 263 13.04 15.42 5.00
N THR A 264 13.44 15.11 6.23
CA THR A 264 13.89 16.12 7.20
C THR A 264 15.23 16.74 6.82
N SER A 265 16.19 15.95 6.35
CA SER A 265 17.50 16.44 5.90
C SER A 265 17.38 17.37 4.70
N LEU A 266 16.59 17.01 3.68
CA LEU A 266 16.42 17.87 2.51
C LEU A 266 15.60 19.13 2.82
N ALA A 267 14.58 19.03 3.67
CA ALA A 267 13.85 20.22 4.14
C ALA A 267 14.77 21.19 4.90
N THR A 268 15.68 20.66 5.73
CA THR A 268 16.59 21.46 6.56
C THR A 268 17.70 22.13 5.74
N TYR A 269 18.35 21.38 4.85
CA TYR A 269 19.59 21.82 4.21
C TYR A 269 19.45 22.18 2.73
N MET A 270 18.42 21.66 2.04
CA MET A 270 18.28 21.76 0.57
C MET A 270 17.03 22.51 0.13
N ARG A 271 16.28 23.11 1.06
CA ARG A 271 15.02 23.83 0.78
C ARG A 271 14.02 22.97 0.02
N TYR A 272 13.84 21.73 0.46
CA TYR A 272 12.74 20.87 0.01
C TYR A 272 11.49 21.09 0.87
N ASN A 273 10.34 20.66 0.35
CA ASN A 273 9.05 20.75 0.98
C ASN A 273 9.06 20.17 2.41
N LYS A 274 8.78 21.02 3.41
CA LYS A 274 8.67 20.62 4.82
C LYS A 274 7.51 19.68 5.08
N GLY A 275 6.51 19.66 4.19
CA GLY A 275 5.38 18.75 4.19
C GLY A 275 5.66 17.37 3.59
N SER A 276 6.90 17.10 3.14
CA SER A 276 7.31 15.76 2.69
C SER A 276 7.08 14.69 3.76
N ARG A 277 6.80 13.45 3.37
CA ARG A 277 6.37 12.40 4.32
C ARG A 277 7.08 11.08 4.06
N TYR A 278 7.61 10.46 5.10
CA TYR A 278 8.07 9.06 5.02
C TYR A 278 6.98 8.13 5.53
N LEU A 279 6.33 7.42 4.61
CA LEU A 279 5.20 6.54 4.91
C LEU A 279 5.59 5.08 4.68
N THR A 280 5.05 4.19 5.50
CA THR A 280 5.28 2.74 5.39
C THR A 280 4.09 2.05 4.76
N LYS A 281 4.33 1.17 3.80
CA LYS A 281 3.29 0.44 3.04
C LYS A 281 2.34 -0.34 3.95
N ILE A 282 2.87 -0.90 5.06
CA ILE A 282 2.06 -1.60 6.08
C ILE A 282 0.93 -0.74 6.65
N SER A 283 0.91 0.58 6.47
CA SER A 283 -0.15 1.45 6.98
C SER A 283 -1.29 1.68 5.97
N PHE A 284 -1.27 0.98 4.83
CA PHE A 284 -2.17 1.19 3.69
C PHE A 284 -2.54 -0.14 3.05
N SER A 285 -3.73 -0.23 2.47
CA SER A 285 -4.03 -1.32 1.52
C SER A 285 -3.20 -1.16 0.24
N ASP A 286 -3.05 -2.24 -0.53
CA ASP A 286 -2.33 -2.20 -1.81
C ASP A 286 -2.93 -1.17 -2.77
N SER A 287 -4.26 -1.13 -2.84
CA SER A 287 -4.98 -0.20 -3.71
C SER A 287 -4.73 1.28 -3.32
N GLU A 288 -4.78 1.60 -2.02
CA GLU A 288 -4.49 2.95 -1.54
C GLU A 288 -3.03 3.32 -1.78
N TRP A 289 -2.10 2.41 -1.49
CA TRP A 289 -0.68 2.64 -1.66
C TRP A 289 -0.31 2.89 -3.12
N ILE A 290 -0.78 2.03 -4.04
CA ILE A 290 -0.57 2.20 -5.48
C ILE A 290 -1.21 3.50 -5.96
N THR A 291 -2.40 3.85 -5.49
CA THR A 291 -3.07 5.11 -5.85
C THR A 291 -2.26 6.32 -5.44
N MET A 292 -1.70 6.32 -4.22
CA MET A 292 -0.83 7.39 -3.74
C MET A 292 0.46 7.51 -4.56
N LEU A 293 1.11 6.39 -4.89
CA LEU A 293 2.30 6.38 -5.73
C LEU A 293 2.02 6.93 -7.14
N LYS A 294 0.90 6.52 -7.75
CA LYS A 294 0.46 7.02 -9.07
C LYS A 294 0.22 8.52 -9.04
N ALA A 295 -0.43 9.03 -7.99
CA ALA A 295 -0.72 10.46 -7.83
C ALA A 295 0.55 11.32 -7.78
N GLU A 296 1.65 10.84 -7.18
CA GLU A 296 2.95 11.54 -7.23
C GLU A 296 3.49 11.61 -8.66
N ILE A 297 3.48 10.49 -9.39
CA ILE A 297 3.96 10.48 -10.78
C ILE A 297 3.10 11.35 -11.69
N ASP A 298 1.77 11.33 -11.53
CA ASP A 298 0.84 12.19 -12.26
C ASP A 298 1.09 13.68 -11.97
N ALA A 299 1.59 14.00 -10.77
CA ALA A 299 2.05 15.33 -10.39
C ALA A 299 3.48 15.66 -10.86
N ASN A 300 4.14 14.76 -11.61
CA ASN A 300 5.55 14.84 -12.02
C ASN A 300 6.55 14.78 -10.84
N HIS A 301 6.21 14.06 -9.78
CA HIS A 301 7.03 13.90 -8.59
C HIS A 301 7.60 12.47 -8.52
N PRO A 302 8.86 12.24 -8.90
CA PRO A 302 9.50 10.97 -8.59
C PRO A 302 9.72 10.87 -7.07
N CYS A 303 9.62 9.65 -6.55
CA CYS A 303 9.70 9.40 -5.11
C CYS A 303 10.89 8.51 -4.77
N ILE A 304 11.37 8.61 -3.53
CA ILE A 304 12.37 7.67 -3.01
C ILE A 304 11.63 6.50 -2.40
N TYR A 305 11.79 5.32 -2.99
CA TYR A 305 11.20 4.09 -2.52
C TYR A 305 12.23 3.25 -1.77
N LYS A 306 11.76 2.37 -0.89
CA LYS A 306 12.60 1.56 -0.03
C LYS A 306 11.98 0.19 0.25
N GLY A 307 12.84 -0.83 0.35
CA GLY A 307 12.54 -2.13 0.95
C GLY A 307 13.54 -2.52 2.05
N ASN A 308 13.16 -3.43 2.94
CA ASN A 308 13.97 -3.95 4.05
C ASN A 308 13.97 -5.48 4.06
N HIS A 309 15.13 -6.14 4.14
CA HIS A 309 15.18 -7.60 4.19
C HIS A 309 14.49 -8.15 5.42
N ILE A 310 13.64 -9.15 5.23
CA ILE A 310 12.86 -9.73 6.32
C ILE A 310 13.75 -10.40 7.38
N THR A 311 14.87 -11.03 6.99
CA THR A 311 15.72 -11.79 7.93
C THR A 311 16.95 -11.03 8.42
N SER A 312 17.53 -10.15 7.61
CA SER A 312 18.80 -9.47 7.96
C SER A 312 18.59 -8.02 8.43
N GLY A 313 17.40 -7.45 8.21
CA GLY A 313 17.08 -6.07 8.59
C GLY A 313 17.78 -4.99 7.75
N GLY A 314 18.65 -5.36 6.80
CA GLY A 314 19.30 -4.45 5.86
C GLY A 314 18.31 -3.82 4.88
N GLY A 315 18.40 -2.50 4.68
CA GLY A 315 17.49 -1.75 3.82
C GLY A 315 18.15 -1.27 2.52
N HIS A 316 17.38 -1.25 1.45
CA HIS A 316 17.76 -0.69 0.16
C HIS A 316 16.80 0.41 -0.26
N ALA A 317 17.31 1.42 -0.97
CA ALA A 317 16.53 2.51 -1.53
C ALA A 317 16.77 2.64 -3.04
N TRP A 318 15.76 3.16 -3.74
CA TRP A 318 15.80 3.42 -5.18
C TRP A 318 14.78 4.51 -5.51
N VAL A 319 14.72 4.92 -6.78
CA VAL A 319 13.74 5.89 -7.25
C VAL A 319 12.56 5.17 -7.86
N MET A 320 11.35 5.60 -7.49
CA MET A 320 10.12 5.30 -8.18
C MET A 320 9.78 6.50 -9.07
N ASP A 321 9.78 6.29 -10.37
CA ASP A 321 9.63 7.36 -11.38
C ASP A 321 8.61 7.01 -12.45
N GLY A 322 7.77 5.99 -12.24
CA GLY A 322 6.73 5.66 -13.20
C GLY A 322 5.79 4.56 -12.76
N TYR A 323 4.76 4.34 -13.57
CA TYR A 323 3.82 3.24 -13.41
C TYR A 323 3.19 2.87 -14.75
N ASN A 324 2.51 1.73 -14.79
CA ASN A 324 1.77 1.29 -15.97
C ASN A 324 0.28 1.04 -15.69
N SER A 325 -0.51 0.87 -16.75
CA SER A 325 -1.97 0.64 -16.66
C SER A 325 -2.34 -0.61 -15.84
N ASN A 326 -1.42 -1.55 -15.71
CA ASN A 326 -1.63 -2.82 -15.01
C ASN A 326 -1.23 -2.73 -13.53
N GLY A 327 -0.81 -1.55 -13.05
CA GLY A 327 -0.47 -1.31 -11.64
C GLY A 327 0.97 -1.66 -11.26
N LEU A 328 1.84 -2.04 -12.21
CA LEU A 328 3.26 -2.19 -11.94
C LEU A 328 3.93 -0.82 -11.83
N ILE A 329 4.96 -0.76 -11.00
CA ILE A 329 5.69 0.47 -10.67
C ILE A 329 7.05 0.45 -11.36
N HIS A 330 7.41 1.54 -12.03
CA HIS A 330 8.73 1.70 -12.62
C HIS A 330 9.75 2.07 -11.55
N PHE A 331 10.86 1.33 -11.51
CA PHE A 331 11.97 1.55 -10.60
C PHE A 331 13.25 1.88 -11.37
N ASN A 332 13.88 2.97 -10.92
CA ASN A 332 15.27 3.29 -11.20
C ASN A 332 16.13 2.89 -10.00
N TRP A 333 16.88 1.79 -10.15
CA TRP A 333 17.65 1.17 -9.08
C TRP A 333 18.88 1.98 -8.64
N GLY A 334 19.22 3.08 -9.32
CA GLY A 334 20.45 3.81 -8.99
C GLY A 334 21.71 2.97 -9.23
N TRP A 335 21.69 2.15 -10.30
CA TRP A 335 22.78 1.26 -10.70
C TRP A 335 23.17 1.47 -12.16
N ASN A 336 23.37 2.73 -12.54
CA ASN A 336 23.68 3.15 -13.91
C ASN A 336 22.63 2.70 -14.94
N GLY A 337 21.36 2.64 -14.55
CA GLY A 337 20.26 2.17 -15.40
C GLY A 337 20.15 0.66 -15.55
N SER A 338 21.07 -0.12 -14.96
CA SER A 338 21.01 -1.58 -14.99
C SER A 338 19.69 -2.08 -14.41
N SER A 339 19.00 -2.93 -15.17
CA SER A 339 17.72 -3.54 -14.82
C SER A 339 16.58 -2.59 -14.42
N ASN A 340 16.65 -1.29 -14.77
CA ASN A 340 15.52 -0.38 -14.60
C ASN A 340 14.31 -0.90 -15.40
N GLY A 341 13.13 -0.86 -14.80
CA GLY A 341 11.93 -1.47 -15.38
C GLY A 341 10.71 -1.40 -14.48
N PHE A 342 9.64 -2.08 -14.87
CA PHE A 342 8.38 -2.17 -14.15
C PHE A 342 8.32 -3.42 -13.28
N PHE A 343 7.90 -3.27 -12.03
CA PHE A 343 7.91 -4.33 -11.03
C PHE A 343 6.60 -4.38 -10.24
N ASN A 344 6.17 -5.58 -9.89
CA ASN A 344 4.97 -5.80 -9.09
C ASN A 344 5.29 -5.67 -7.59
N ILE A 345 4.64 -4.70 -6.93
CA ILE A 345 4.82 -4.45 -5.49
C ILE A 345 3.77 -5.16 -4.59
N SER A 346 3.03 -6.11 -5.16
CA SER A 346 2.13 -7.03 -4.48
C SER A 346 1.93 -8.32 -5.30
N PRO A 347 2.94 -9.22 -5.32
CA PRO A 347 2.94 -10.38 -6.23
C PRO A 347 1.99 -11.50 -5.81
N THR A 348 1.42 -11.51 -4.60
CA THR A 348 0.53 -12.60 -4.13
C THR A 348 -0.82 -12.04 -3.66
N ALA A 349 -1.84 -12.90 -3.62
CA ALA A 349 -3.24 -12.50 -3.40
C ALA A 349 -3.57 -12.09 -1.95
N SER A 350 -2.61 -12.17 -1.03
CA SER A 350 -2.84 -11.87 0.39
C SER A 350 -2.04 -10.64 0.82
N ASP A 351 -2.79 -9.67 1.31
CA ASP A 351 -2.36 -8.40 1.91
C ASP A 351 -1.59 -8.59 3.22
N LYS A 352 -1.55 -9.83 3.75
CA LYS A 352 -0.98 -10.18 5.06
C LYS A 352 0.42 -10.78 5.01
N HIS A 353 1.04 -10.88 3.83
CA HIS A 353 2.40 -11.41 3.74
C HIS A 353 3.47 -10.33 3.94
N ASN A 354 4.60 -10.78 4.47
CA ASN A 354 5.69 -9.96 4.98
C ASN A 354 6.30 -8.95 3.99
N TYR A 355 6.03 -9.10 2.70
CA TYR A 355 6.44 -8.17 1.66
C TYR A 355 5.92 -6.73 1.89
N ALA A 356 4.73 -6.56 2.46
CA ALA A 356 4.18 -5.24 2.81
C ALA A 356 4.83 -4.62 4.06
N ASN A 357 5.38 -5.44 4.96
CA ASN A 357 5.84 -5.01 6.29
C ASN A 357 7.11 -4.14 6.25
N ASN A 358 7.80 -4.14 5.12
CA ASN A 358 9.16 -3.62 4.99
C ASN A 358 9.34 -2.58 3.88
N GLN A 359 8.26 -2.21 3.19
CA GLN A 359 8.28 -1.19 2.16
C GLN A 359 7.91 0.19 2.72
N ALA A 360 8.55 1.22 2.16
CA ALA A 360 8.25 2.60 2.50
C ALA A 360 8.57 3.52 1.32
N CYS A 361 8.00 4.71 1.36
CA CYS A 361 8.23 5.74 0.35
C CYS A 361 8.29 7.12 0.99
N ALA A 362 9.20 7.95 0.49
CA ALA A 362 9.23 9.38 0.77
C ALA A 362 8.40 10.12 -0.29
N PHE A 363 7.25 10.63 0.14
CA PHE A 363 6.26 11.39 -0.64
C PHE A 363 6.51 12.90 -0.57
N ASP A 364 5.94 13.62 -1.54
CA ASP A 364 6.01 15.07 -1.70
C ASP A 364 7.46 15.60 -1.68
N MET A 365 8.41 14.83 -2.25
CA MET A 365 9.84 15.14 -2.29
C MET A 365 10.15 16.19 -3.37
N ILE A 366 9.51 17.35 -3.24
CA ILE A 366 9.58 18.46 -4.18
C ILE A 366 10.33 19.66 -3.57
N PRO A 367 10.96 20.52 -4.40
CA PRO A 367 11.55 21.78 -3.94
C PRO A 367 10.53 22.73 -3.31
N ASP A 368 10.89 23.35 -2.18
CA ASP A 368 10.18 24.49 -1.58
C ASP A 368 10.69 25.80 -2.20
N ARG A 369 10.32 26.01 -3.47
CA ARG A 369 10.91 27.09 -4.29
C ARG A 369 10.59 28.48 -3.74
N ASP A 370 9.39 28.67 -3.23
CA ASP A 370 8.91 29.95 -2.67
C ASP A 370 9.15 30.07 -1.15
N GLY A 371 9.56 28.99 -0.47
CA GLY A 371 9.85 28.98 0.96
C GLY A 371 8.61 28.98 1.84
N THR A 372 7.43 28.71 1.28
CA THR A 372 6.14 28.79 1.99
C THR A 372 5.71 27.49 2.63
N SER A 373 6.43 26.39 2.37
CA SER A 373 6.04 25.08 2.90
C SER A 373 6.11 25.03 4.44
N ASN A 374 5.17 24.27 5.03
CA ASN A 374 5.06 24.02 6.47
C ASN A 374 5.23 22.54 6.78
N TYR A 375 5.77 22.24 7.96
CA TYR A 375 5.84 20.85 8.43
C TYR A 375 4.45 20.29 8.64
N THR A 376 4.18 19.11 8.09
CA THR A 376 2.91 18.40 8.29
C THR A 376 2.99 17.53 9.54
N ASP A 377 1.96 17.59 10.39
CA ASP A 377 1.85 16.70 11.53
C ASP A 377 1.38 15.31 11.09
N LEU A 378 2.02 14.26 11.61
CA LEU A 378 1.64 12.88 11.34
C LEU A 378 1.72 12.07 12.63
N VAL A 379 0.56 11.61 13.10
CA VAL A 379 0.44 10.73 14.27
C VAL A 379 -0.14 9.39 13.82
N MET A 380 0.50 8.30 14.20
CA MET A 380 0.05 6.95 13.87
C MET A 380 0.01 6.06 15.11
N THR A 381 -0.88 5.07 15.11
CA THR A 381 -0.93 4.02 16.13
C THR A 381 0.01 2.86 15.77
N SER A 382 0.53 2.16 16.77
CA SER A 382 1.52 1.09 16.63
C SER A 382 1.40 0.11 17.81
N SER A 383 2.46 -0.61 18.14
CA SER A 383 2.59 -1.39 19.38
C SER A 383 3.66 -0.79 20.29
N THR A 384 3.50 -0.90 21.60
CA THR A 384 4.60 -0.65 22.54
C THR A 384 5.69 -1.72 22.36
N SER A 385 6.95 -1.37 22.63
CA SER A 385 8.09 -2.29 22.46
C SER A 385 7.97 -3.59 23.27
N ASN A 386 7.30 -3.54 24.42
CA ASN A 386 7.01 -4.70 25.27
C ASN A 386 5.69 -5.41 24.94
N GLY A 387 4.96 -4.97 23.90
CA GLY A 387 3.66 -5.52 23.50
C GLY A 387 2.49 -5.23 24.44
N ALA A 388 2.70 -4.50 25.54
CA ALA A 388 1.67 -4.23 26.55
C ALA A 388 0.45 -3.48 26.01
N VAL A 389 0.63 -2.58 25.02
CA VAL A 389 -0.46 -1.94 24.30
C VAL A 389 -0.24 -2.10 22.81
N LYS A 390 -1.19 -2.78 22.16
CA LYS A 390 -1.20 -3.05 20.72
C LYS A 390 -2.36 -2.30 20.08
N GLY A 391 -2.09 -1.11 19.55
CA GLY A 391 -3.09 -0.30 18.88
C GLY A 391 -4.18 0.24 19.81
N LEU A 392 -5.43 0.21 19.34
CA LEU A 392 -6.64 0.57 20.05
C LEU A 392 -7.44 -0.70 20.40
N SER A 393 -7.75 -0.90 21.69
CA SER A 393 -8.54 -2.05 22.13
C SER A 393 -9.36 -1.76 23.39
N THR A 394 -10.31 -2.63 23.69
CA THR A 394 -11.11 -2.59 24.92
C THR A 394 -11.49 -4.00 25.34
N THR A 395 -11.86 -4.17 26.60
CA THR A 395 -12.48 -5.40 27.12
C THR A 395 -14.01 -5.38 27.02
N ALA A 396 -14.61 -4.25 26.66
CA ALA A 396 -16.05 -4.17 26.41
C ALA A 396 -16.42 -4.96 25.15
N THR A 397 -17.53 -5.70 25.21
CA THR A 397 -17.96 -6.61 24.14
C THR A 397 -19.29 -6.21 23.49
N SER A 398 -20.00 -5.24 24.06
CA SER A 398 -21.22 -4.66 23.51
C SER A 398 -21.31 -3.19 23.87
N PHE A 399 -22.03 -2.42 23.06
CA PHE A 399 -22.08 -0.97 23.15
C PHE A 399 -23.50 -0.46 22.89
N LYS A 400 -23.90 0.54 23.66
CA LYS A 400 -25.12 1.33 23.52
C LYS A 400 -24.81 2.80 23.76
N GLN A 401 -25.67 3.68 23.26
CA GLN A 401 -25.59 5.09 23.62
C GLN A 401 -25.72 5.26 25.14
N GLY A 402 -24.87 6.10 25.72
CA GLY A 402 -24.76 6.32 27.16
C GLY A 402 -23.77 5.37 27.88
N ASP A 403 -23.30 4.31 27.21
CA ASP A 403 -22.37 3.38 27.84
C ASP A 403 -21.05 4.04 28.19
N THR A 404 -20.46 3.58 29.29
CA THR A 404 -19.12 3.96 29.72
C THR A 404 -18.22 2.74 29.79
N PHE A 405 -16.98 2.88 29.35
CA PHE A 405 -16.00 1.79 29.34
C PHE A 405 -14.57 2.33 29.34
N LYS A 406 -13.58 1.43 29.40
CA LYS A 406 -12.17 1.79 29.28
C LYS A 406 -11.55 1.21 28.02
N ALA A 407 -10.66 1.97 27.40
CA ALA A 407 -9.88 1.54 26.26
C ALA A 407 -8.37 1.59 26.56
N SER A 408 -7.64 0.73 25.87
CA SER A 408 -6.20 0.82 25.69
C SER A 408 -5.91 1.51 24.36
N PHE A 409 -4.95 2.42 24.33
CA PHE A 409 -4.59 3.16 23.13
C PHE A 409 -3.10 3.53 23.15
N CYS A 410 -2.43 3.46 22.00
CA CYS A 410 -1.12 4.08 21.84
C CYS A 410 -1.00 4.81 20.51
N ALA A 411 -0.21 5.87 20.51
CA ALA A 411 0.04 6.69 19.34
C ALA A 411 1.45 7.27 19.40
N PHE A 412 2.04 7.54 18.23
CA PHE A 412 3.41 8.00 18.08
C PHE A 412 3.49 9.07 16.99
N ASN A 413 4.37 10.05 17.18
CA ASN A 413 4.69 11.06 16.19
C ASN A 413 5.59 10.45 15.10
N TYR A 414 5.05 10.33 13.89
CA TYR A 414 5.76 9.90 12.68
C TYR A 414 6.00 11.05 11.70
N GLY A 415 5.72 12.30 12.10
CA GLY A 415 6.01 13.48 11.31
C GLY A 415 7.51 13.82 11.26
N ASN A 416 7.80 14.93 10.60
CA ASN A 416 9.16 15.40 10.35
C ASN A 416 9.68 16.39 11.41
N THR A 417 8.88 16.70 12.42
CA THR A 417 9.21 17.68 13.46
C THR A 417 8.59 17.27 14.80
N LEU A 418 8.90 18.00 15.86
CA LEU A 418 8.25 17.82 17.16
C LEU A 418 6.74 18.07 17.04
N TYR A 419 5.96 17.18 17.62
CA TYR A 419 4.51 17.35 17.68
C TYR A 419 4.10 17.89 19.05
N THR A 420 3.39 19.02 19.03
CA THR A 420 2.74 19.62 20.18
C THR A 420 1.29 19.84 19.80
N GLY A 421 0.36 19.22 20.52
CA GLY A 421 -1.04 19.19 20.09
C GLY A 421 -1.89 18.35 21.02
N LYS A 422 -3.00 17.84 20.51
CA LYS A 422 -3.95 17.05 21.29
C LYS A 422 -4.29 15.76 20.57
N ILE A 423 -4.64 14.73 21.33
CA ILE A 423 -5.23 13.49 20.82
C ILE A 423 -6.49 13.15 21.62
N ARG A 424 -7.41 12.40 21.01
CA ARG A 424 -8.56 11.81 21.70
C ARG A 424 -9.10 10.60 20.93
N LEU A 425 -10.04 9.89 21.52
CA LEU A 425 -10.86 8.91 20.82
C LEU A 425 -12.16 9.56 20.36
N GLU A 426 -12.59 9.21 19.15
CA GLU A 426 -13.72 9.79 18.45
C GLU A 426 -14.62 8.67 17.90
N HIS A 427 -15.94 8.82 18.00
CA HIS A 427 -16.93 7.96 17.36
C HIS A 427 -17.11 8.42 15.90
N PHE A 428 -17.02 7.47 14.98
CA PHE A 428 -17.21 7.66 13.55
C PHE A 428 -18.40 6.87 13.02
N SER A 429 -19.03 7.42 11.99
CA SER A 429 -19.95 6.67 11.14
C SER A 429 -19.20 5.63 10.30
N LYS A 430 -19.93 4.66 9.73
CA LYS A 430 -19.36 3.69 8.77
C LYS A 430 -18.62 4.34 7.58
N ASN A 431 -18.99 5.58 7.22
CA ASN A 431 -18.39 6.33 6.12
C ASN A 431 -17.19 7.19 6.56
N GLY A 432 -16.80 7.13 7.84
CA GLY A 432 -15.67 7.90 8.37
C GLY A 432 -15.99 9.33 8.75
N GLU A 433 -17.27 9.69 8.89
CA GLU A 433 -17.68 11.00 9.41
C GLU A 433 -17.59 11.00 10.94
N MET A 434 -17.01 12.05 11.53
CA MET A 434 -16.95 12.21 12.98
C MET A 434 -18.35 12.50 13.54
N LYS A 435 -18.74 11.75 14.56
CA LYS A 435 -20.02 11.89 15.26
C LYS A 435 -19.88 12.61 16.58
N GLY A 436 -18.86 12.25 17.37
CA GLY A 436 -18.62 12.88 18.67
C GLY A 436 -17.43 12.28 19.43
N ALA A 437 -16.83 13.11 20.27
CA ALA A 437 -15.70 12.70 21.10
C ALA A 437 -16.17 11.69 22.15
N VAL A 438 -15.50 10.55 22.24
CA VAL A 438 -15.82 9.52 23.25
C VAL A 438 -14.87 9.55 24.44
N SER A 439 -13.71 10.18 24.33
CA SER A 439 -12.78 10.42 25.44
C SER A 439 -12.53 11.90 25.65
N LYS A 440 -11.94 12.24 26.81
CA LYS A 440 -11.31 13.55 27.00
C LYS A 440 -10.15 13.75 26.02
N GLU A 441 -9.73 15.01 25.88
CA GLU A 441 -8.51 15.39 25.18
C GLU A 441 -7.27 15.11 26.03
N TYR A 442 -6.23 14.59 25.39
CA TYR A 442 -4.90 14.41 25.97
C TYR A 442 -3.94 15.34 25.26
N SER A 443 -3.36 16.29 26.00
CA SER A 443 -2.37 17.23 25.49
C SER A 443 -0.99 16.57 25.39
N TRP A 444 -0.34 16.77 24.25
CA TRP A 444 1.01 16.34 23.95
C TRP A 444 1.91 17.57 23.78
N SER A 445 3.12 17.51 24.33
CA SER A 445 4.11 18.59 24.24
C SER A 445 5.44 18.04 23.77
N ASP A 446 5.99 18.64 22.73
CA ASP A 446 7.33 18.39 22.18
C ASP A 446 7.64 16.91 21.97
N VAL A 447 6.65 16.17 21.47
CA VAL A 447 6.78 14.74 21.22
C VAL A 447 7.74 14.53 20.07
N LYS A 448 8.87 13.90 20.37
CA LYS A 448 9.94 13.62 19.41
C LYS A 448 9.47 12.71 18.29
N ILE A 449 10.10 12.84 17.13
CA ILE A 449 9.93 11.93 15.99
C ILE A 449 10.19 10.49 16.45
N ASN A 450 9.34 9.56 16.03
CA ASN A 450 9.30 8.14 16.43
C ASN A 450 9.09 7.92 17.94
N SER A 451 8.60 8.92 18.68
CA SER A 451 8.23 8.81 20.10
C SER A 451 6.74 9.01 20.27
N GLY A 452 6.20 8.59 21.41
CA GLY A 452 4.77 8.60 21.64
C GLY A 452 4.38 8.20 23.05
N TYR A 453 3.07 8.04 23.25
CA TYR A 453 2.50 7.64 24.52
C TYR A 453 1.60 6.43 24.35
N SER A 454 1.50 5.65 25.41
CA SER A 454 0.57 4.53 25.54
C SER A 454 -0.26 4.67 26.80
N TYR A 455 -1.50 4.21 26.70
CA TYR A 455 -2.50 4.21 27.73
C TYR A 455 -3.03 2.78 27.81
N ASN A 456 -2.68 2.04 28.86
CA ASN A 456 -3.10 0.64 29.01
C ASN A 456 -4.35 0.56 29.88
N ASN A 457 -5.51 0.38 29.25
CA ASN A 457 -6.81 0.25 29.88
C ASN A 457 -7.15 1.41 30.83
N THR A 458 -6.72 2.62 30.47
CA THR A 458 -6.88 3.84 31.29
C THR A 458 -7.64 4.95 30.58
N VAL A 459 -7.94 4.81 29.29
CA VAL A 459 -8.73 5.81 28.55
C VAL A 459 -10.21 5.61 28.88
N ALA A 460 -10.75 6.47 29.72
CA ALA A 460 -12.18 6.48 30.02
C ALA A 460 -12.97 6.96 28.79
N CYS A 461 -13.96 6.17 28.39
CA CYS A 461 -14.79 6.41 27.22
C CYS A 461 -16.27 6.51 27.60
N THR A 462 -17.02 7.37 26.90
CA THR A 462 -18.47 7.48 27.00
C THR A 462 -19.05 7.66 25.60
N ILE A 463 -20.03 6.83 25.22
CA ILE A 463 -20.68 6.94 23.91
C ILE A 463 -21.84 7.92 24.01
N THR A 464 -21.68 9.11 23.45
CA THR A 464 -22.72 10.16 23.53
C THR A 464 -23.72 10.09 22.37
N GLU A 465 -23.29 9.63 21.21
CA GLU A 465 -24.08 9.61 19.99
C GLU A 465 -24.78 8.26 19.77
N PRO A 466 -25.95 8.22 19.11
CA PRO A 466 -26.62 6.97 18.75
C PRO A 466 -25.71 6.08 17.89
N ILE A 467 -25.70 4.76 18.12
CA ILE A 467 -24.87 3.82 17.35
C ILE A 467 -25.66 3.33 16.13
N ARG A 468 -25.01 3.25 14.96
CA ARG A 468 -25.54 2.64 13.73
C ARG A 468 -24.63 1.53 13.23
N SER A 469 -25.15 0.65 12.36
CA SER A 469 -24.36 -0.43 11.77
C SER A 469 -23.14 0.09 11.01
N GLY A 470 -21.98 -0.50 11.31
CA GLY A 470 -20.68 -0.12 10.77
C GLY A 470 -20.01 1.05 11.49
N ASP A 471 -20.63 1.64 12.52
CA ASP A 471 -19.99 2.67 13.34
C ASP A 471 -18.80 2.10 14.12
N TYR A 472 -17.80 2.94 14.36
CA TYR A 472 -16.58 2.56 15.07
C TYR A 472 -15.99 3.72 15.86
N ILE A 473 -15.12 3.42 16.82
CA ILE A 473 -14.28 4.41 17.52
C ILE A 473 -12.85 4.31 16.98
N ALA A 474 -12.22 5.45 16.72
CA ALA A 474 -10.81 5.52 16.37
C ALA A 474 -10.11 6.69 17.08
N GLY A 475 -8.77 6.66 17.12
CA GLY A 475 -7.99 7.80 17.60
C GLY A 475 -7.99 8.94 16.58
N VAL A 476 -7.97 10.18 17.08
CA VAL A 476 -7.76 11.40 16.29
C VAL A 476 -6.69 12.27 16.93
N PHE A 477 -5.99 13.04 16.11
CA PHE A 477 -5.02 14.05 16.54
C PHE A 477 -5.35 15.41 15.92
N TRP A 478 -4.99 16.49 16.61
CA TRP A 478 -5.19 17.84 16.11
C TRP A 478 -4.04 18.22 15.17
N GLU A 479 -4.32 18.33 13.88
CA GLU A 479 -3.33 18.76 12.89
C GLU A 479 -3.25 20.29 12.92
N ARG A 480 -2.08 20.82 13.28
CA ARG A 480 -1.92 22.25 13.61
C ARG A 480 -2.12 23.18 12.42
N ASN A 481 -1.70 22.78 11.23
CA ASN A 481 -1.72 23.63 10.04
C ASN A 481 -3.12 23.71 9.42
N LYS A 482 -3.85 22.60 9.44
CA LYS A 482 -5.23 22.46 8.94
C LYS A 482 -6.25 22.91 9.97
N GLN A 483 -5.85 23.09 11.23
CA GLN A 483 -6.70 23.46 12.35
C GLN A 483 -7.95 22.56 12.47
N ARG A 484 -7.73 21.24 12.35
CA ARG A 484 -8.81 20.25 12.42
C ARG A 484 -8.32 18.92 13.00
N TRP A 485 -9.26 18.10 13.44
CA TRP A 485 -9.00 16.73 13.82
C TRP A 485 -8.76 15.86 12.58
N GLU A 486 -7.69 15.08 12.61
CA GLU A 486 -7.35 14.08 11.61
C GLU A 486 -7.32 12.70 12.28
N ILE A 487 -7.74 11.67 11.54
CA ILE A 487 -7.73 10.29 12.05
C ILE A 487 -6.29 9.80 12.23
N ILE A 488 -6.02 9.18 13.38
CA ILE A 488 -4.75 8.49 13.63
C ILE A 488 -4.77 7.19 12.83
N ARG A 489 -3.96 7.14 11.78
CA ARG A 489 -3.81 5.94 10.93
C ARG A 489 -3.05 4.85 11.65
N ASN A 490 -3.21 3.62 11.18
CA ASN A 490 -2.60 2.44 11.76
C ASN A 490 -1.72 1.68 10.81
N ARG A 491 -0.75 0.99 11.39
CA ARG A 491 -0.17 -0.19 10.75
C ARG A 491 -1.22 -1.30 10.71
N THR A 492 -1.31 -2.04 9.60
CA THR A 492 -2.29 -3.12 9.41
C THR A 492 -2.12 -4.27 10.40
N ASP A 493 -0.96 -4.36 11.06
CA ASP A 493 -0.66 -5.37 12.09
C ASP A 493 -1.23 -5.04 13.48
N VAL A 494 -1.81 -3.84 13.68
CA VAL A 494 -2.42 -3.41 14.95
C VAL A 494 -3.87 -2.96 14.78
N PRO A 495 -4.77 -3.31 15.72
CA PRO A 495 -6.13 -2.77 15.74
C PRO A 495 -6.11 -1.25 15.86
N SER A 496 -6.97 -0.57 15.13
CA SER A 496 -7.09 0.90 15.15
C SER A 496 -8.50 1.41 15.34
N ARG A 497 -9.44 0.47 15.35
CA ARG A 497 -10.87 0.71 15.47
C ARG A 497 -11.44 -0.22 16.53
N ILE A 498 -12.32 0.31 17.36
CA ILE A 498 -13.27 -0.50 18.14
C ILE A 498 -14.57 -0.43 17.36
N ILE A 499 -14.99 -1.56 16.78
CA ILE A 499 -16.26 -1.63 16.07
C ILE A 499 -17.37 -1.56 17.11
N LEU A 500 -18.24 -0.56 16.99
CA LEU A 500 -19.36 -0.36 17.91
C LEU A 500 -20.55 -1.24 17.55
N MET A 501 -20.78 -1.39 16.24
CA MET A 501 -21.80 -2.28 15.69
C MET A 501 -21.28 -2.80 14.35
N GLU A 502 -21.25 -4.12 14.19
CA GLU A 502 -20.77 -4.74 12.95
C GLU A 502 -21.55 -4.23 11.74
N ASN A 503 -20.84 -4.08 10.62
CA ASN A 503 -21.48 -3.80 9.35
C ASN A 503 -22.13 -5.09 8.88
N LEU A 504 -23.43 -5.24 9.15
CA LEU A 504 -24.19 -6.37 8.64
C LEU A 504 -24.32 -6.17 7.12
N GLN A 505 -23.43 -6.78 6.36
CA GLN A 505 -23.68 -7.11 4.96
C GLN A 505 -24.85 -8.10 4.94
N ILE A 506 -26.07 -7.58 4.95
CA ILE A 506 -27.28 -8.41 4.88
C ILE A 506 -27.28 -9.05 3.49
N SER A 507 -26.99 -10.34 3.42
CA SER A 507 -27.09 -11.08 2.15
C SER A 507 -28.54 -11.12 1.68
N TYR A 508 -28.75 -11.35 0.38
CA TYR A 508 -30.11 -11.55 -0.17
C TYR A 508 -30.90 -12.62 0.62
N GLU A 509 -30.24 -13.71 1.00
CA GLU A 509 -30.87 -14.80 1.73
C GLU A 509 -31.20 -14.40 3.17
N ALA A 510 -30.34 -13.62 3.83
CA ALA A 510 -30.59 -13.08 5.18
C ALA A 510 -31.78 -12.11 5.18
N LEU A 511 -31.85 -11.19 4.21
CA LEU A 511 -32.96 -10.24 4.08
C LEU A 511 -34.29 -10.98 3.84
N ARG A 512 -34.28 -12.04 3.02
CA ARG A 512 -35.46 -12.85 2.73
C ARG A 512 -35.94 -13.67 3.92
N THR A 513 -35.02 -14.30 4.65
CA THR A 513 -35.35 -15.23 5.75
C THR A 513 -35.76 -14.54 7.04
N THR A 514 -35.32 -13.31 7.26
CA THR A 514 -35.65 -12.49 8.44
C THR A 514 -36.87 -11.57 8.23
N THR A 515 -37.38 -11.49 7.00
CA THR A 515 -38.60 -10.72 6.71
C THR A 515 -39.82 -11.61 6.91
N SER A 516 -40.70 -11.22 7.82
CA SER A 516 -42.01 -11.87 8.00
C SER A 516 -43.11 -11.05 7.33
N MET A 517 -44.13 -11.75 6.82
CA MET A 517 -45.32 -11.15 6.22
C MET A 517 -46.56 -11.84 6.77
N GLU A 518 -47.48 -11.05 7.31
CA GLU A 518 -48.77 -11.51 7.80
C GLU A 518 -49.91 -10.74 7.12
N PHE A 519 -50.99 -11.43 6.79
CA PHE A 519 -52.20 -10.79 6.24
C PHE A 519 -53.36 -10.93 7.23
N ASP A 520 -53.86 -9.78 7.69
CA ASP A 520 -55.07 -9.71 8.50
C ASP A 520 -56.30 -9.63 7.60
N ARG A 521 -57.08 -10.72 7.58
CA ARG A 521 -58.29 -10.82 6.73
C ARG A 521 -59.41 -9.87 7.15
N ALA A 522 -59.51 -9.51 8.44
CA ALA A 522 -60.59 -8.67 8.93
C ALA A 522 -60.37 -7.21 8.53
N THR A 523 -59.13 -6.74 8.64
CA THR A 523 -58.75 -5.35 8.31
C THR A 523 -58.22 -5.20 6.88
N ARG A 524 -57.99 -6.31 6.16
CA ARG A 524 -57.31 -6.35 4.85
C ARG A 524 -55.95 -5.67 4.89
N ALA A 525 -55.22 -5.84 5.98
CA ALA A 525 -53.92 -5.21 6.20
C ALA A 525 -52.78 -6.21 6.02
N LEU A 526 -51.74 -5.80 5.28
CA LEU A 526 -50.51 -6.57 5.11
C LEU A 526 -49.46 -6.02 6.08
N LYS A 527 -49.06 -6.84 7.05
CA LYS A 527 -48.08 -6.50 8.09
C LYS A 527 -46.73 -7.11 7.77
N PHE A 528 -45.67 -6.34 7.99
CA PHE A 528 -44.29 -6.76 7.81
C PHE A 528 -43.47 -6.50 9.06
N THR A 529 -42.62 -7.47 9.41
CA THR A 529 -41.52 -7.28 10.37
C THR A 529 -40.22 -7.73 9.73
N CYS A 530 -39.11 -7.19 10.25
CA CYS A 530 -37.78 -7.62 9.89
C CYS A 530 -36.89 -7.61 11.13
N ASP A 531 -35.93 -8.52 11.20
CA ASP A 531 -34.93 -8.52 12.27
C ASP A 531 -33.90 -7.39 12.11
N TYR A 532 -33.89 -6.71 10.95
CA TYR A 532 -32.95 -5.64 10.64
C TYR A 532 -33.64 -4.27 10.51
N PRO A 533 -33.07 -3.19 11.09
CA PRO A 533 -33.55 -1.83 10.86
C PRO A 533 -33.20 -1.33 9.45
N ASP A 534 -33.75 -0.18 9.06
CA ASP A 534 -33.49 0.51 7.78
C ASP A 534 -33.88 -0.28 6.51
N VAL A 535 -34.69 -1.34 6.66
CA VAL A 535 -35.24 -2.10 5.54
C VAL A 535 -36.45 -1.36 4.96
N THR A 536 -36.41 -1.05 3.66
CA THR A 536 -37.50 -0.36 2.97
C THR A 536 -38.38 -1.35 2.23
N PHE A 537 -39.68 -1.30 2.54
CA PHE A 537 -40.74 -2.08 1.91
C PHE A 537 -41.47 -1.18 0.92
N THR A 538 -41.52 -1.56 -0.35
CA THR A 538 -42.19 -0.80 -1.41
C THR A 538 -43.26 -1.65 -2.07
N LEU A 539 -44.52 -1.27 -1.89
CA LEU A 539 -45.67 -1.92 -2.53
C LEU A 539 -45.81 -1.43 -3.98
N LEU A 540 -45.82 -2.38 -4.91
CA LEU A 540 -45.89 -2.19 -6.35
C LEU A 540 -47.15 -2.88 -6.91
N ASN A 541 -47.76 -2.26 -7.92
CA ASN A 541 -48.82 -2.90 -8.71
C ASN A 541 -48.24 -3.91 -9.73
N SER A 542 -49.11 -4.54 -10.52
CA SER A 542 -48.73 -5.52 -11.54
C SER A 542 -47.85 -4.96 -12.68
N THR A 543 -47.82 -3.64 -12.88
CA THR A 543 -46.96 -2.97 -13.87
C THR A 543 -45.62 -2.52 -13.29
N GLY A 544 -45.35 -2.80 -12.00
CA GLY A 544 -44.14 -2.36 -11.30
C GLY A 544 -44.18 -0.92 -10.81
N SER A 545 -45.32 -0.23 -10.90
CA SER A 545 -45.48 1.14 -10.43
C SER A 545 -45.69 1.16 -8.91
N LYS A 546 -44.99 2.08 -8.23
CA LYS A 546 -45.06 2.27 -6.78
C LYS A 546 -46.43 2.77 -6.34
N ILE A 547 -47.05 2.05 -5.41
CA ILE A 547 -48.28 2.41 -4.72
C ILE A 547 -47.94 3.11 -3.40
N ALA A 548 -47.07 2.49 -2.59
CA ALA A 548 -46.68 2.99 -1.27
C ALA A 548 -45.28 2.48 -0.90
N SER A 549 -44.62 3.13 0.05
CA SER A 549 -43.31 2.70 0.56
C SER A 549 -43.13 3.17 2.00
N GLN A 550 -42.55 2.30 2.84
CA GLN A 550 -42.31 2.54 4.25
C GLN A 550 -40.97 1.91 4.65
N THR A 551 -40.24 2.53 5.57
CA THR A 551 -38.95 2.04 6.07
C THR A 551 -39.10 1.55 7.49
N TYR A 552 -38.57 0.35 7.77
CA TYR A 552 -38.71 -0.33 9.03
C TYR A 552 -37.73 0.25 10.04
N GLN A 553 -38.25 0.71 11.18
CA GLN A 553 -37.51 1.28 12.30
C GLN A 553 -37.92 0.56 13.59
N GLU A 554 -37.79 -0.78 13.60
CA GLU A 554 -38.12 -1.65 14.74
C GLU A 554 -39.60 -1.62 15.19
N THR A 555 -40.48 -1.11 14.32
CA THR A 555 -41.94 -1.13 14.51
C THR A 555 -42.59 -1.80 13.29
N PRO A 556 -43.56 -2.72 13.46
CA PRO A 556 -44.19 -3.41 12.34
C PRO A 556 -44.78 -2.44 11.31
N ILE A 557 -44.45 -2.65 10.04
CA ILE A 557 -45.00 -1.87 8.92
C ILE A 557 -46.34 -2.47 8.52
N THR A 558 -47.31 -1.61 8.21
CA THR A 558 -48.62 -2.05 7.71
C THR A 558 -48.97 -1.34 6.42
N PHE A 559 -49.38 -2.10 5.39
CA PHE A 559 -50.03 -1.58 4.20
C PHE A 559 -51.52 -1.91 4.24
N ASP A 560 -52.37 -0.90 4.11
CA ASP A 560 -53.81 -1.07 3.94
C ASP A 560 -54.12 -1.52 2.50
N CYS A 561 -54.61 -2.75 2.36
CA CYS A 561 -54.97 -3.32 1.06
C CYS A 561 -56.48 -3.25 0.77
N SER A 562 -57.29 -2.61 1.63
CA SER A 562 -58.75 -2.57 1.51
C SER A 562 -59.25 -1.92 0.22
N LYS A 563 -58.48 -0.98 -0.35
CA LYS A 563 -58.78 -0.22 -1.57
C LYS A 563 -58.12 -0.77 -2.84
N LEU A 564 -57.31 -1.83 -2.73
CA LEU A 564 -56.66 -2.43 -3.88
C LEU A 564 -57.68 -3.24 -4.69
N ALA A 565 -57.49 -3.35 -6.00
CA ALA A 565 -58.32 -4.22 -6.85
C ALA A 565 -57.83 -5.68 -6.81
N THR A 566 -58.67 -6.65 -7.16
CA THR A 566 -58.24 -8.05 -7.37
C THR A 566 -57.10 -8.06 -8.39
N GLY A 567 -55.97 -8.67 -8.03
CA GLY A 567 -54.78 -8.62 -8.86
C GLY A 567 -53.51 -9.08 -8.17
N LYS A 568 -52.44 -9.10 -8.95
CA LYS A 568 -51.09 -9.46 -8.50
C LYS A 568 -50.34 -8.20 -8.07
N TYR A 569 -49.72 -8.26 -6.90
CA TYR A 569 -48.93 -7.18 -6.32
C TYR A 569 -47.58 -7.71 -5.87
N THR A 570 -46.60 -6.81 -5.78
CA THR A 570 -45.25 -7.13 -5.32
C THR A 570 -44.87 -6.15 -4.22
N VAL A 571 -44.35 -6.64 -3.11
CA VAL A 571 -43.62 -5.82 -2.15
C VAL A 571 -42.14 -6.04 -2.39
N GLN A 572 -41.45 -5.00 -2.86
CA GLN A 572 -40.00 -4.99 -2.96
C GLN A 572 -39.42 -4.64 -1.60
N VAL A 573 -38.70 -5.58 -1.00
CA VAL A 573 -37.98 -5.41 0.26
C VAL A 573 -36.54 -5.06 -0.09
N SER A 574 -36.04 -3.95 0.41
CA SER A 574 -34.74 -3.41 0.00
C SER A 574 -33.94 -2.91 1.19
N HIS A 575 -32.63 -3.16 1.16
CA HIS A 575 -31.67 -2.59 2.08
C HIS A 575 -30.40 -2.27 1.30
N GLN A 576 -30.11 -0.97 1.16
CA GLN A 576 -29.03 -0.47 0.29
C GLN A 576 -29.22 -0.96 -1.16
N GLU A 577 -28.20 -1.57 -1.78
CA GLU A 577 -28.25 -2.04 -3.18
C GLU A 577 -28.93 -3.41 -3.34
N ILE A 578 -29.27 -4.09 -2.23
CA ILE A 578 -29.87 -5.42 -2.26
C ILE A 578 -31.39 -5.27 -2.20
N SER A 579 -32.09 -5.93 -3.11
CA SER A 579 -33.56 -5.98 -3.09
C SER A 579 -34.07 -7.39 -3.38
N THR A 580 -35.16 -7.77 -2.72
CA THR A 580 -35.85 -9.04 -2.90
C THR A 580 -37.36 -8.81 -3.04
N PRO A 581 -38.02 -9.41 -4.04
CA PRO A 581 -39.46 -9.25 -4.22
C PRO A 581 -40.24 -10.31 -3.43
N ILE A 582 -41.29 -9.87 -2.73
CA ILE A 582 -42.34 -10.73 -2.18
C ILE A 582 -43.59 -10.51 -3.03
N THR A 583 -43.99 -11.52 -3.79
CA THR A 583 -45.16 -11.44 -4.68
C THR A 583 -46.37 -12.10 -4.02
N PHE A 584 -47.52 -11.44 -4.08
CA PHE A 584 -48.78 -11.99 -3.59
C PHE A 584 -49.95 -11.61 -4.51
N THR A 585 -51.03 -12.38 -4.41
CA THR A 585 -52.27 -12.13 -5.16
C THR A 585 -53.37 -11.80 -4.18
N ILE A 586 -54.04 -10.67 -4.39
CA ILE A 586 -55.27 -10.34 -3.68
C ILE A 586 -56.42 -10.92 -4.51
N VAL A 587 -57.18 -11.84 -3.91
CA VAL A 587 -58.43 -12.38 -4.46
C VAL A 587 -59.54 -12.02 -3.47
N PHE A 588 -60.54 -11.27 -3.94
CA PHE A 588 -61.69 -10.87 -3.13
C PHE A 588 -62.78 -11.95 -3.06
#